data_AF-A0A6G0VZD9-F1
#
_entry.id   AF-A0A6G0VZD9-F1
#
_cell.length_a   1.000
_cell.length_b   1.000
_cell.length_c   1.000
_cell.angle_alpha   90.00
_cell.angle_beta   90.00
_cell.angle_gamma   90.00
#
_symmetry.space_group_name_H-M   'P 1'
#
loop_
_entity.id
_entity.type
_entity.pdbx_description
1 polymer ?
#
loop_
_entity_poly.entity_id
_entity_poly.type
_entity_poly.pdbx_seq_one_letter_code
_entity_poly.pdbx_strand_id
1 'polypeptide(L)'
;MPEMIELLKTHVQQNAIKFNLKLELTYNRSNVPHSSENRAFKTVVVEIFHDSDIDTIIERAFIKLMGEQEEYKSCGSGFTLESIDGLLLAVYKYTPMSGSSYIGFPAFIDRKRTTINPQNVDQQCFKWAILVRFGKARDG
;
A
#
# COMPACT_ATOMS: atom_id res chain seq x y z
N MET A 1 -0.61 19.30 8.43
CA MET A 1 -0.12 17.91 8.63
C MET A 1 -1.01 17.08 9.55
N PRO A 2 -1.46 17.57 10.73
CA PRO A 2 -2.42 16.84 11.57
C PRO A 2 -3.73 16.54 10.83
N GLU A 3 -4.20 17.49 10.02
CA GLU A 3 -5.44 17.36 9.23
C GLU A 3 -5.44 16.17 8.27
N MET A 4 -4.29 15.85 7.65
CA MET A 4 -4.19 14.71 6.74
C MET A 4 -4.31 13.38 7.51
N ILE A 5 -3.67 13.32 8.67
CA ILE A 5 -3.71 12.15 9.55
C ILE A 5 -5.14 11.96 10.09
N GLU A 6 -5.78 13.03 10.54
CA GLU A 6 -7.19 13.01 10.97
C GLU A 6 -8.14 12.56 9.85
N LEU A 7 -7.90 13.02 8.62
CA LEU A 7 -8.70 12.62 7.46
C LEU A 7 -8.55 11.13 7.15
N LEU A 8 -7.33 10.59 7.20
CA LEU A 8 -7.07 9.16 7.03
C LEU A 8 -7.66 8.32 8.17
N LYS A 9 -7.49 8.77 9.42
CA LYS A 9 -8.12 8.17 10.61
C LYS A 9 -9.64 8.10 10.45
N THR A 10 -10.26 9.16 9.97
CA THR A 10 -11.71 9.19 9.74
C THR A 10 -12.15 8.19 8.66
N HIS A 11 -11.42 8.09 7.56
CA HIS A 11 -11.78 7.17 6.46
C HIS A 11 -11.55 5.70 6.83
N VAL A 12 -10.48 5.39 7.57
CA VAL A 12 -10.17 4.00 7.96
C VAL A 12 -11.22 3.40 8.91
N GLN A 13 -11.90 4.25 9.69
CA GLN A 13 -12.98 3.83 10.59
C GLN A 13 -14.19 3.27 9.82
N GLN A 14 -14.37 3.66 8.55
CA GLN A 14 -15.48 3.20 7.73
C GLN A 14 -15.13 1.93 6.96
N ASN A 15 -13.94 1.87 6.35
CA ASN A 15 -13.44 0.74 5.58
C ASN A 15 -11.92 0.77 5.56
N ALA A 16 -11.28 -0.38 5.29
CA ALA A 16 -9.87 -0.35 4.92
C ALA A 16 -9.67 0.55 3.68
N ILE A 17 -8.52 1.24 3.64
CA ILE A 17 -8.21 2.16 2.57
C ILE A 17 -6.84 1.86 1.99
N LYS A 18 -6.65 2.28 0.75
CA LYS A 18 -5.34 2.44 0.13
C LYS A 18 -5.04 3.91 -0.03
N PHE A 19 -3.81 4.34 0.19
CA PHE A 19 -3.43 5.71 -0.09
C PHE A 19 -2.05 5.81 -0.74
N ASN A 20 -1.81 6.93 -1.41
CA ASN A 20 -0.47 7.36 -1.78
C ASN A 20 -0.37 8.89 -1.75
N LEU A 21 0.86 9.39 -1.67
CA LEU A 21 1.17 10.81 -1.75
C LEU A 21 1.82 11.12 -3.09
N LYS A 22 1.56 12.31 -3.63
CA LYS A 22 2.25 12.87 -4.80
C LYS A 22 2.67 14.31 -4.48
N LEU A 23 3.96 14.56 -4.50
CA LEU A 23 4.55 15.88 -4.30
C LEU A 23 4.85 16.50 -5.67
N GLU A 24 4.30 17.67 -5.96
CA GLU A 24 4.51 18.43 -7.20
C GLU A 24 5.39 19.64 -6.90
N LEU A 25 6.47 19.79 -7.68
CA LEU A 25 7.51 20.78 -7.48
C LEU A 25 7.94 21.36 -8.83
N THR A 26 8.31 22.64 -8.82
CA THR A 26 8.98 23.27 -9.95
C THR A 26 10.45 23.48 -9.61
N TYR A 27 11.32 23.10 -10.53
CA TYR A 27 12.77 23.33 -10.44
C TYR A 27 13.21 24.29 -11.52
N ASN A 28 14.25 25.08 -11.28
CA ASN A 28 14.92 25.85 -12.32
C ASN A 28 16.39 25.48 -12.41
N ARG A 29 17.05 25.80 -13.53
CA ARG A 29 18.49 25.68 -13.64
C ARG A 29 19.16 27.00 -13.28
N SER A 30 20.14 26.91 -12.38
CA SER A 30 21.02 28.04 -12.07
C SER A 30 21.67 28.56 -13.36
N ASN A 31 21.59 29.87 -13.60
CA ASN A 31 22.17 30.58 -14.75
C ASN A 31 21.52 30.31 -16.12
N VAL A 32 20.34 29.68 -16.19
CA VAL A 32 19.57 29.55 -17.44
C VAL A 32 18.22 30.24 -17.27
N PRO A 33 17.97 31.40 -17.92
CA PRO A 33 16.67 32.05 -17.86
C PRO A 33 15.58 31.16 -18.49
N HIS A 34 14.37 31.19 -17.91
CA HIS A 34 13.21 30.42 -18.36
C HIS A 34 13.40 28.89 -18.36
N SER A 35 14.17 28.37 -17.39
CA SER A 35 14.49 26.95 -17.26
C SER A 35 13.60 26.19 -16.26
N SER A 36 12.42 26.74 -15.95
CA SER A 36 11.46 26.10 -15.03
C SER A 36 10.98 24.76 -15.60
N GLU A 37 11.19 23.70 -14.84
CA GLU A 37 10.83 22.32 -15.15
C GLU A 37 9.97 21.75 -14.01
N ASN A 38 8.75 21.30 -14.35
CA ASN A 38 7.87 20.63 -13.40
C ASN A 38 8.32 19.19 -13.15
N ARG A 39 8.33 18.80 -11.87
CA ARG A 39 8.65 17.43 -11.42
C ARG A 39 7.66 16.98 -10.36
N ALA A 40 7.35 15.69 -10.38
CA ALA A 40 6.50 15.08 -9.37
C ALA A 40 7.15 13.81 -8.80
N PHE A 41 7.09 13.68 -7.48
CA PHE A 41 7.54 12.52 -6.72
C PHE A 41 6.33 11.83 -6.13
N LYS A 42 6.28 10.50 -6.17
CA LYS A 42 5.08 9.76 -5.78
C LYS A 42 5.44 8.54 -4.95
N THR A 43 4.77 8.39 -3.80
CA THR A 43 4.92 7.18 -3.00
C THR A 43 4.22 5.99 -3.64
N VAL A 44 4.65 4.80 -3.24
CA VAL A 44 3.89 3.59 -3.51
C VAL A 44 2.53 3.65 -2.80
N VAL A 45 1.57 2.88 -3.31
CA VAL A 45 0.27 2.71 -2.67
C VAL A 45 0.43 1.82 -1.44
N VAL A 46 -0.06 2.30 -0.29
CA VAL A 46 0.00 1.60 0.99
C VAL A 46 -1.41 1.31 1.48
N GLU A 47 -1.62 0.11 2.02
CA GLU A 47 -2.87 -0.33 2.65
C GLU A 47 -2.88 0.14 4.12
N ILE A 48 -4.01 0.70 4.55
CA ILE A 48 -4.27 1.06 5.94
C ILE A 48 -5.50 0.31 6.41
N PHE A 49 -5.34 -0.39 7.53
CA PHE A 49 -6.38 -1.11 8.26
C PHE A 49 -6.69 -0.40 9.58
N HIS A 50 -7.78 -0.80 10.24
CA HIS A 50 -8.24 -0.19 11.48
C HIS A 50 -7.16 -0.21 12.60
N ASP A 51 -6.36 -1.27 12.65
CA ASP A 51 -5.28 -1.49 13.63
C ASP A 51 -3.90 -0.97 13.17
N SER A 52 -3.82 -0.33 12.00
CA SER A 52 -2.57 0.20 11.48
C SER A 52 -2.12 1.46 12.21
N ASP A 53 -0.80 1.58 12.45
CA ASP A 53 -0.19 2.81 12.96
C ASP A 53 -0.06 3.84 11.83
N ILE A 54 -1.09 4.67 11.67
CA ILE A 54 -1.20 5.67 10.60
C ILE A 54 -0.09 6.72 10.72
N ASP A 55 0.26 7.13 11.93
CA ASP A 55 1.27 8.16 12.18
C ASP A 55 2.63 7.69 11.65
N THR A 56 3.06 6.47 12.02
CA THR A 56 4.30 5.86 11.53
C THR A 56 4.27 5.62 10.00
N ILE A 57 3.14 5.20 9.44
CA ILE A 57 3.00 4.96 8.00
C ILE A 57 3.18 6.26 7.21
N ILE A 58 2.58 7.35 7.68
CA ILE A 58 2.68 8.66 7.04
C ILE A 58 4.09 9.23 7.15
N GLU A 59 4.72 9.12 8.32
CA GLU A 59 6.11 9.55 8.51
C GLU A 59 7.05 8.85 7.51
N ARG A 60 6.92 7.52 7.36
CA ARG A 60 7.71 6.75 6.36
C ARG A 60 7.45 7.20 4.93
N ALA A 61 6.20 7.51 4.59
CA ALA A 61 5.83 8.01 3.27
C ALA A 61 6.52 9.35 2.96
N PHE A 62 6.60 10.25 3.96
CA PHE A 62 7.30 11.52 3.84
C PHE A 62 8.81 11.37 3.74
N ILE A 63 9.42 10.54 4.58
CA ILE A 63 10.86 10.26 4.53
C ILE A 63 11.24 9.78 3.12
N LYS A 64 10.43 8.91 2.53
CA LYS A 64 10.64 8.44 1.15
C LYS A 64 10.54 9.57 0.12
N LEU A 65 9.51 10.41 0.19
CA LEU A 65 9.36 11.56 -0.72
C LEU A 65 10.54 12.54 -0.63
N MET A 66 10.97 12.83 0.60
CA MET A 66 12.10 13.73 0.84
C MET A 66 13.39 13.14 0.28
N GLY A 67 13.62 11.83 0.45
CA GLY A 67 14.75 11.11 -0.13
C GLY A 67 14.76 11.19 -1.66
N GLU A 68 13.64 10.87 -2.31
CA GLU A 68 13.54 10.94 -3.78
C GLU A 68 13.78 12.37 -4.32
N GLN A 69 13.26 13.38 -3.61
CA GLN A 69 13.48 14.78 -3.94
C GLN A 69 14.95 15.20 -3.77
N GLU A 70 15.63 14.74 -2.72
CA GLU A 70 17.03 15.04 -2.46
C GLU A 70 17.95 14.32 -3.46
N GLU A 71 17.68 13.06 -3.79
CA GLU A 71 18.39 12.32 -4.83
C GLU A 71 18.31 13.06 -6.18
N TYR A 72 17.13 13.59 -6.54
CA TYR A 72 16.95 14.40 -7.75
C TYR A 72 17.82 15.67 -7.75
N LYS A 73 17.97 16.34 -6.61
CA LYS A 73 18.85 17.51 -6.45
C LYS A 73 20.34 17.12 -6.50
N SER A 74 20.69 15.96 -5.94
CA SER A 74 22.08 15.52 -5.77
C SER A 74 22.75 15.08 -7.09
N CYS A 75 21.99 14.80 -8.14
CA CYS A 75 22.49 14.37 -9.46
C CYS A 75 23.24 15.45 -10.28
N GLY A 76 23.73 16.54 -9.67
CA GLY A 76 24.70 17.46 -10.30
C GLY A 76 24.21 18.25 -11.52
N SER A 77 22.90 18.28 -11.77
CA SER A 77 22.27 18.80 -12.99
C SER A 77 21.99 20.31 -12.98
N GLY A 78 22.42 21.02 -11.93
CA GLY A 78 22.22 22.47 -11.79
C GLY A 78 20.78 22.87 -11.46
N PHE A 79 19.90 21.90 -11.16
CA PHE A 79 18.53 22.17 -10.75
C PHE A 79 18.44 22.63 -9.30
N THR A 80 17.84 23.78 -9.10
CA THR A 80 17.49 24.33 -7.78
C THR A 80 15.98 24.32 -7.64
N LEU A 81 15.49 24.03 -6.43
CA LEU A 81 14.05 24.05 -6.18
C LEU A 81 13.56 25.49 -6.30
N GLU A 82 12.58 25.72 -7.17
CA GLU A 82 11.97 27.02 -7.40
C GLU A 82 10.69 27.19 -6.56
N SER A 83 9.76 26.21 -6.64
CA SER A 83 8.52 26.23 -5.85
C SER A 83 8.04 24.83 -5.48
N ILE A 84 7.27 24.78 -4.39
CA ILE A 84 6.46 23.62 -4.03
C ILE A 84 5.04 23.92 -4.51
N ASP A 85 4.58 23.19 -5.50
CA ASP A 85 3.31 23.46 -6.17
C ASP A 85 2.14 22.82 -5.40
N GLY A 86 2.38 21.65 -4.79
CA GLY A 86 1.40 21.03 -3.91
C GLY A 86 1.75 19.61 -3.48
N LEU A 87 1.00 19.13 -2.48
CA LEU A 87 1.00 17.73 -2.05
C LEU A 87 -0.40 17.16 -2.21
N LEU A 88 -0.54 16.14 -3.06
CA LEU A 88 -1.79 15.46 -3.32
C LEU A 88 -1.86 14.17 -2.52
N LEU A 89 -2.91 14.05 -1.69
CA LEU A 89 -3.31 12.79 -1.06
C LEU A 89 -4.33 12.09 -1.95
N ALA A 90 -4.00 10.89 -2.44
CA ALA A 90 -4.96 10.03 -3.11
C ALA A 90 -5.40 8.93 -2.15
N VAL A 91 -6.71 8.83 -1.88
CA VAL A 91 -7.33 7.80 -1.03
C VAL A 91 -8.27 6.95 -1.88
N TYR A 92 -8.14 5.64 -1.76
CA TYR A 92 -8.94 4.65 -2.47
C TYR A 92 -9.67 3.78 -1.46
N LYS A 93 -10.96 3.51 -1.72
CA LYS A 93 -11.71 2.51 -0.96
C LYS A 93 -11.12 1.13 -1.24
N TYR A 94 -10.82 0.38 -0.19
CA TYR A 94 -10.24 -0.95 -0.31
C TYR A 94 -11.12 -1.98 0.40
N THR A 95 -11.61 -2.96 -0.36
CA THR A 95 -12.25 -4.14 0.20
C THR A 95 -11.20 -5.23 0.27
N PRO A 96 -10.67 -5.57 1.46
CA PRO A 96 -9.72 -6.67 1.58
C PRO A 96 -10.37 -7.97 1.14
N MET A 97 -9.56 -8.90 0.62
CA MET A 97 -10.04 -10.23 0.31
C MET A 97 -10.48 -10.89 1.62
N SER A 98 -11.78 -11.15 1.75
CA SER A 98 -12.31 -11.88 2.89
C SER A 98 -11.85 -13.33 2.83
N GLY A 99 -11.53 -13.91 3.98
CA GLY A 99 -11.53 -15.36 4.11
C GLY A 99 -12.91 -15.90 3.76
N SER A 100 -12.94 -17.07 3.13
CA SER A 100 -14.16 -17.82 2.83
C SER A 100 -14.25 -19.08 3.69
N SER A 101 -15.37 -19.78 3.62
CA SER A 101 -15.44 -21.20 3.95
C SER A 101 -14.84 -22.05 2.82
N TYR A 102 -14.92 -23.37 2.95
CA TYR A 102 -14.51 -24.33 1.93
C TYR A 102 -14.93 -23.90 0.51
N ILE A 103 -13.95 -23.77 -0.38
CA ILE A 103 -14.16 -23.56 -1.82
C ILE A 103 -13.80 -24.86 -2.51
N GLY A 104 -14.74 -25.43 -3.26
CA GLY A 104 -14.53 -26.65 -4.03
C GLY A 104 -13.44 -26.47 -5.08
N PHE A 105 -12.62 -27.50 -5.28
CA PHE A 105 -11.59 -27.45 -6.32
C PHE A 105 -12.19 -27.48 -7.72
N PRO A 106 -11.54 -26.82 -8.69
CA PRO A 106 -11.72 -27.13 -10.10
C PRO A 106 -11.44 -28.63 -10.35
N ALA A 107 -12.27 -29.28 -11.18
CA ALA A 107 -12.25 -30.73 -11.36
C ALA A 107 -10.87 -31.32 -11.75
N PHE A 108 -10.02 -30.54 -12.43
CA PHE A 108 -8.68 -31.02 -12.81
C PHE A 108 -7.72 -31.14 -11.61
N ILE A 109 -7.86 -30.29 -10.58
CA ILE A 109 -7.04 -30.33 -9.36
C ILE A 109 -7.52 -31.47 -8.47
N ASP A 110 -8.84 -31.58 -8.32
CA ASP A 110 -9.47 -32.63 -7.52
C ASP A 110 -9.11 -34.03 -8.02
N ARG A 111 -9.13 -34.22 -9.35
CA ARG A 111 -8.73 -35.49 -9.99
C ARG A 111 -7.29 -35.91 -9.71
N LYS A 112 -6.38 -34.95 -9.48
CA LYS A 112 -4.97 -35.26 -9.18
C LYS A 112 -4.79 -35.79 -7.75
N ARG A 113 -5.72 -35.50 -6.83
CA ARG A 113 -5.67 -35.92 -5.41
C ARG A 113 -4.36 -35.59 -4.69
N THR A 114 -3.59 -34.61 -5.19
CA THR A 114 -2.30 -34.21 -4.61
C THR A 114 -2.42 -33.05 -3.62
N THR A 115 -3.60 -32.44 -3.50
CA THR A 115 -3.85 -31.26 -2.67
C THR A 115 -4.91 -31.58 -1.62
N ILE A 116 -4.63 -31.28 -0.35
CA ILE A 116 -5.60 -31.44 0.74
C ILE A 116 -6.42 -30.14 0.85
N ASN A 117 -7.75 -30.24 0.72
CA ASN A 117 -8.69 -29.15 0.97
C ASN A 117 -9.43 -29.41 2.28
N PRO A 118 -9.03 -28.77 3.39
CA PRO A 118 -9.73 -28.93 4.66
C PRO A 118 -11.17 -28.44 4.49
N GLN A 119 -12.13 -29.34 4.66
CA GLN A 119 -13.56 -28.98 4.68
C GLN A 119 -13.82 -28.18 5.96
N ASN A 120 -14.39 -26.99 5.81
CA ASN A 120 -14.84 -26.19 6.95
C ASN A 120 -16.15 -25.48 6.65
N VAL A 121 -17.07 -25.54 7.61
CA VAL A 121 -18.39 -24.89 7.57
C VAL A 121 -18.38 -23.52 8.24
N ASP A 122 -17.28 -23.18 8.93
CA ASP A 122 -17.04 -21.86 9.52
C ASP A 122 -16.23 -20.95 8.58
N GLN A 123 -15.98 -19.71 8.98
CA GLN A 123 -15.12 -18.77 8.24
C GLN A 123 -13.65 -18.84 8.70
N GLN A 124 -13.17 -20.04 9.11
CA GLN A 124 -11.82 -20.25 9.66
C GLN A 124 -10.91 -21.05 8.72
N CYS A 125 -11.06 -20.94 7.39
CA CYS A 125 -10.32 -21.76 6.43
C CYS A 125 -8.79 -21.64 6.59
N PHE A 126 -8.28 -20.46 6.94
CA PHE A 126 -6.85 -20.22 7.19
C PHE A 126 -6.33 -21.03 8.39
N LYS A 127 -7.09 -21.05 9.49
CA LYS A 127 -6.78 -21.85 10.68
C LYS A 127 -6.74 -23.33 10.34
N TRP A 128 -7.73 -23.81 9.59
CA TRP A 128 -7.80 -25.22 9.17
C TRP A 128 -6.67 -25.60 8.21
N ALA A 129 -6.29 -24.71 7.28
CA ALA A 129 -5.16 -24.91 6.39
C ALA A 129 -3.83 -25.05 7.16
N ILE A 130 -3.62 -24.23 8.19
CA ILE A 130 -2.47 -24.35 9.09
C ILE A 130 -2.55 -25.65 9.90
N LEU A 131 -3.72 -25.95 10.49
CA LEU A 131 -3.89 -27.16 11.31
C LEU A 131 -3.64 -28.44 10.51
N VAL A 132 -4.11 -28.55 9.28
CA VAL A 132 -3.87 -29.74 8.43
C VAL A 132 -2.40 -29.92 8.07
N ARG A 133 -1.60 -28.83 8.05
CA ARG A 133 -0.16 -28.91 7.85
C ARG A 133 0.59 -29.53 9.03
N PHE A 134 0.05 -29.39 10.25
CA PHE A 134 0.71 -29.77 11.51
C PHE A 134 0.05 -30.95 12.24
N GLY A 135 -1.24 -31.18 12.04
CA GLY A 135 -1.96 -32.36 12.49
C GLY A 135 -1.82 -33.46 11.45
N LYS A 136 -1.54 -34.69 11.90
CA LYS A 136 -1.73 -35.86 11.03
C LYS A 136 -3.14 -35.77 10.45
N ALA A 137 -3.26 -35.85 9.12
CA ALA A 137 -4.54 -36.02 8.45
C ALA A 137 -5.33 -37.06 9.26
N ARG A 138 -6.49 -36.67 9.79
CA ARG A 138 -7.38 -37.67 10.37
C ARG A 138 -7.80 -38.53 9.20
N ASP A 139 -7.21 -39.73 9.17
CA ASP A 139 -7.65 -40.84 8.33
C ASP A 139 -9.17 -40.97 8.50
N GLY A 140 -9.89 -40.78 7.40
CA GLY A 140 -11.28 -41.17 7.24
C GLY A 140 -11.32 -42.45 6.42
#